data_AF-A0A524F652-F1
#
_entry.id   AF-A0A524F652-F1
#
_cell.length_a   1.000
_cell.length_b   1.000
_cell.length_c   1.000
_cell.angle_alpha   90.00
_cell.angle_beta   90.00
_cell.angle_gamma   90.00
#
_symmetry.space_group_name_H-M   'P 1'
#
loop_
_entity.id
_entity.type
_entity.pdbx_description
1 polymer ?
#
loop_
_entity_poly.entity_id
_entity_poly.type
_entity_poly.pdbx_seq_one_letter_code
_entity_poly.pdbx_strand_id
1 'polypeptide(L)'
;MFNFYPPIKPTKMVNSMNKKKSIFLLFWLIAFGPFFLIFSPPELQSLSSPISAQTSATNQLVNYFRKVFEFDWDLGEDYIYDPLEDMLQQSYERYGSGYTPYASEHIQQEMSITPIFSPDNSESLLISLIDNATIKLYIEQMYIYYEPEISEILQAIINAHGRGVEVKVIVGDGNLESGETAENLTNYGIPVRVSVQDAGNGNYFDTMHNKGVISDDCVLISSINWSPTSITANREAGLIVESSMVADYYEMIFDYDWVASEIYDDLIHFDTYIPSSSNENSVLNQHYQTNEFASPTTFRGQFDVDVMVSPDNCFEILENALLNAQESIFISVYTLSSPYLLEALRDCIAAGLDVRLLLEQNQFSSYEKKYNRHTLYNLTEIGVNGNSALGRWAAAGGEFTYQHCKYAIIDNETLIISSGNWSRASCPKPQDDGDVDGNRDWWILINNKVSEVQTPVEWTDLLLYYILPGLGVVILVGVGYLIVKLFT
;
A
#
# COMPACT_ATOMS: atom_id res chain seq x y z
N MET A 1 -47.22 3.94 46.82
CA MET A 1 -46.45 5.19 46.64
C MET A 1 -46.28 5.40 45.16
N PHE A 2 -47.15 6.23 44.59
CA PHE A 2 -47.06 6.74 43.23
C PHE A 2 -46.10 7.92 43.24
N ASN A 3 -45.23 8.04 42.22
CA ASN A 3 -44.83 9.34 41.69
C ASN A 3 -44.39 9.16 40.23
N PHE A 4 -45.28 9.58 39.35
CA PHE A 4 -45.03 9.81 37.93
C PHE A 4 -44.21 11.09 37.77
N TYR A 5 -43.14 11.04 36.98
CA TYR A 5 -42.48 12.24 36.45
C TYR A 5 -43.33 12.84 35.32
N PRO A 6 -43.44 14.18 35.21
CA PRO A 6 -44.18 14.84 34.13
C PRO A 6 -43.36 14.90 32.82
N PRO A 7 -44.02 15.02 31.66
CA PRO A 7 -43.34 15.17 30.37
C PRO A 7 -42.78 16.58 30.19
N ILE A 8 -41.52 16.66 29.76
CA ILE A 8 -40.83 17.90 29.38
C ILE A 8 -41.34 18.36 28.00
N LYS A 9 -41.76 19.63 27.89
CA LYS A 9 -42.13 20.29 26.63
C LYS A 9 -40.87 20.64 25.81
N PRO A 10 -40.92 20.62 24.47
CA PRO A 10 -39.81 21.06 23.63
C PRO A 10 -39.72 22.60 23.62
N THR A 11 -38.63 23.16 24.16
CA THR A 11 -38.26 24.57 23.97
C THR A 11 -37.39 24.75 22.73
N LYS A 12 -37.89 25.59 21.81
CA LYS A 12 -37.19 26.12 20.63
C LYS A 12 -35.85 26.75 21.02
N MET A 13 -34.76 26.29 20.42
CA MET A 13 -33.50 27.04 20.35
C MET A 13 -32.76 26.73 19.04
N VAL A 14 -33.30 27.21 17.92
CA VAL A 14 -32.56 27.42 16.67
C VAL A 14 -33.03 28.75 16.12
N ASN A 15 -32.20 29.80 16.28
CA ASN A 15 -32.15 31.04 15.48
C ASN A 15 -31.50 32.22 16.22
N SER A 16 -30.19 32.12 16.55
CA SER A 16 -29.43 33.32 16.93
C SER A 16 -28.01 33.43 16.34
N MET A 17 -27.47 32.42 15.65
CA MET A 17 -26.12 32.50 15.07
C MET A 17 -26.06 33.16 13.67
N ASN A 18 -27.14 33.18 12.91
CA ASN A 18 -27.11 33.72 11.53
C ASN A 18 -27.31 35.23 11.39
N LYS A 19 -27.69 35.96 12.45
CA LYS A 19 -27.86 37.43 12.38
C LYS A 19 -26.58 38.23 12.64
N LYS A 20 -25.58 37.65 13.33
CA LYS A 20 -24.33 38.36 13.67
C LYS A 20 -23.28 38.34 12.54
N LYS A 21 -23.24 37.29 11.72
CA LYS A 21 -22.32 37.19 10.56
C LYS A 21 -22.70 38.15 9.42
N SER A 22 -24.00 38.35 9.16
CA SER A 22 -24.46 39.23 8.07
C SER A 22 -24.26 40.73 8.36
N ILE A 23 -24.24 41.15 9.63
CA ILE A 23 -24.01 42.56 10.00
C ILE A 23 -22.52 42.93 9.85
N PHE A 24 -21.61 41.98 10.06
CA PHE A 24 -20.17 42.20 9.91
C PHE A 24 -19.75 42.35 8.44
N LEU A 25 -20.33 41.55 7.54
CA LEU A 25 -20.08 41.66 6.09
C LEU A 25 -20.61 42.99 5.51
N LEU A 26 -21.74 43.49 6.03
CA LEU A 26 -22.35 44.73 5.57
C LEU A 26 -21.57 45.97 6.03
N PHE A 27 -20.95 45.95 7.21
CA PHE A 27 -20.09 47.03 7.68
C PHE A 27 -18.77 47.13 6.91
N TRP A 28 -18.22 45.99 6.46
CA TRP A 28 -16.97 45.95 5.69
C TRP A 28 -17.13 46.55 4.29
N LEU A 29 -18.24 46.26 3.61
CA LEU A 29 -18.55 46.80 2.27
C LEU A 29 -18.84 48.31 2.26
N ILE A 30 -19.35 48.88 3.36
CA ILE A 30 -19.70 50.30 3.44
C ILE A 30 -18.48 51.17 3.82
N ALA A 31 -17.52 50.64 4.58
CA ALA A 31 -16.37 51.41 5.06
C ALA A 31 -15.21 51.52 4.05
N PHE A 32 -15.04 50.54 3.15
CA PHE A 32 -13.86 50.46 2.26
C PHE A 32 -14.19 50.39 0.77
N GLY A 33 -15.47 50.49 0.39
CA GLY A 33 -15.94 50.40 -1.00
C GLY A 33 -15.41 51.43 -2.01
N PRO A 34 -14.98 52.67 -1.67
CA PRO A 34 -14.72 53.68 -2.70
C PRO A 34 -13.23 53.91 -3.05
N PHE A 35 -12.33 52.93 -2.85
CA PHE A 35 -10.91 53.08 -3.26
C PHE A 35 -10.37 52.06 -4.27
N PHE A 36 -11.24 51.27 -4.91
CA PHE A 36 -10.85 50.41 -6.04
C PHE A 36 -11.44 50.91 -7.36
N LEU A 37 -11.03 52.11 -7.77
CA LEU A 37 -11.08 52.53 -9.17
C LEU A 37 -9.76 53.25 -9.46
N ILE A 38 -9.13 52.88 -10.58
CA ILE A 38 -7.82 53.33 -11.08
C ILE A 38 -6.66 52.44 -10.61
N PHE A 39 -6.54 51.24 -11.17
CA PHE A 39 -5.29 50.66 -11.69
C PHE A 39 -5.68 49.39 -12.46
N SER A 40 -5.71 49.46 -13.79
CA SER A 40 -5.77 48.26 -14.63
C SER A 40 -4.41 47.54 -14.53
N PRO A 41 -4.35 46.25 -14.19
CA PRO A 41 -3.09 45.52 -14.30
C PRO A 41 -2.70 45.41 -15.78
N PRO A 42 -1.41 45.44 -16.12
CA PRO A 42 -0.97 45.19 -17.49
C PRO A 42 -1.36 43.75 -17.87
N GLU A 43 -1.84 43.58 -19.11
CA GLU A 43 -2.11 42.26 -19.70
C GLU A 43 -0.89 41.37 -19.53
N LEU A 44 -0.98 40.39 -18.64
CA LEU A 44 -0.14 39.20 -18.67
C LEU A 44 -0.53 38.45 -19.95
N GLN A 45 0.20 38.72 -21.03
CA GLN A 45 0.18 37.85 -22.20
C GLN A 45 0.52 36.44 -21.72
N SER A 46 -0.49 35.57 -21.74
CA SER A 46 -0.31 34.14 -21.55
C SER A 46 0.57 33.63 -22.69
N LEU A 47 1.87 33.51 -22.44
CA LEU A 47 2.74 32.61 -23.20
C LEU A 47 2.40 31.17 -22.81
N SER A 48 1.16 30.76 -23.04
CA SER A 48 0.79 29.36 -23.13
C SER A 48 1.10 28.92 -24.55
N SER A 49 2.36 28.61 -24.80
CA SER A 49 2.67 27.61 -25.81
C SER A 49 1.84 26.37 -25.50
N PRO A 50 1.23 25.67 -26.48
CA PRO A 50 0.62 24.38 -26.21
C PRO A 50 1.76 23.44 -25.85
N ILE A 51 2.06 23.30 -24.56
CA ILE A 51 2.74 22.13 -24.05
C ILE A 51 1.77 21.00 -24.39
N SER A 52 2.10 20.17 -25.37
CA SER A 52 1.49 18.85 -25.47
C SER A 52 1.57 18.26 -24.06
N ALA A 53 0.44 18.08 -23.38
CA ALA A 53 0.40 17.63 -21.99
C ALA A 53 1.14 16.30 -21.90
N GLN A 54 2.42 16.36 -21.52
CA GLN A 54 3.20 15.18 -21.27
C GLN A 54 2.58 14.57 -20.02
N THR A 55 2.03 13.38 -20.14
CA THR A 55 1.46 12.66 -18.99
C THR A 55 2.53 12.53 -17.91
N SER A 56 2.18 12.82 -16.65
CA SER A 56 3.09 12.69 -15.51
C SER A 56 3.69 11.28 -15.44
N ALA A 57 4.86 11.14 -14.80
CA ALA A 57 5.46 9.83 -14.59
C ALA A 57 4.51 8.89 -13.83
N THR A 58 3.78 9.42 -12.83
CA THR A 58 2.71 8.70 -12.13
C THR A 58 1.63 8.20 -13.08
N ASN A 59 1.09 9.06 -13.95
CA ASN A 59 0.06 8.62 -14.91
C ASN A 59 0.58 7.57 -15.88
N GLN A 60 1.85 7.65 -16.29
CA GLN A 60 2.43 6.63 -17.16
C GLN A 60 2.56 5.28 -16.44
N LEU A 61 2.99 5.30 -15.18
CA LEU A 61 3.07 4.10 -14.33
C LEU A 61 1.69 3.49 -14.05
N VAL A 62 0.70 4.30 -13.64
CA VAL A 62 -0.66 3.83 -13.38
C VAL A 62 -1.28 3.25 -14.65
N ASN A 63 -1.09 3.91 -15.80
CA ASN A 63 -1.56 3.39 -17.09
C ASN A 63 -0.85 2.08 -17.50
N TYR A 64 0.42 1.89 -17.11
CA TYR A 64 1.12 0.62 -17.34
C TYR A 64 0.44 -0.51 -16.56
N PHE A 65 0.20 -0.31 -15.26
CA PHE A 65 -0.53 -1.29 -14.44
C PHE A 65 -1.95 -1.50 -14.93
N ARG A 66 -2.61 -0.46 -15.45
CA ARG A 66 -3.94 -0.58 -16.05
C ARG A 66 -3.95 -1.50 -17.25
N LYS A 67 -2.94 -1.42 -18.13
CA LYS A 67 -2.80 -2.35 -19.27
C LYS A 67 -2.53 -3.78 -18.82
N VAL A 68 -1.69 -3.96 -17.79
CA VAL A 68 -1.46 -5.28 -17.19
C VAL A 68 -2.76 -5.86 -16.64
N PHE A 69 -3.52 -5.06 -15.89
CA PHE A 69 -4.82 -5.49 -15.37
C PHE A 69 -5.77 -5.89 -16.49
N GLU A 70 -5.86 -5.09 -17.56
CA GLU A 70 -6.74 -5.41 -18.71
C GLU A 70 -6.31 -6.70 -19.43
N PHE A 71 -5.01 -6.91 -19.60
CA PHE A 71 -4.47 -8.17 -20.14
C PHE A 71 -4.84 -9.36 -19.25
N ASP A 72 -4.58 -9.28 -17.95
CA ASP A 72 -4.88 -10.35 -17.00
C ASP A 72 -6.41 -10.58 -16.86
N TRP A 73 -7.20 -9.51 -16.97
CA TRP A 73 -8.67 -9.54 -16.92
C TRP A 73 -9.26 -10.29 -18.12
N ASP A 74 -8.70 -10.09 -19.31
CA ASP A 74 -9.14 -10.75 -20.54
C ASP A 74 -8.80 -12.25 -20.56
N LEU A 75 -7.78 -12.67 -19.80
CA LEU A 75 -7.46 -14.08 -19.57
C LEU A 75 -8.36 -14.74 -18.50
N GLY A 76 -9.02 -13.94 -17.68
CA GLY A 76 -9.87 -14.41 -16.59
C GLY A 76 -11.24 -14.92 -17.06
N GLU A 77 -11.82 -15.82 -16.28
CA GLU A 77 -13.19 -16.31 -16.47
C GLU A 77 -14.16 -15.57 -15.53
N ASP A 78 -15.36 -15.27 -16.04
CA ASP A 78 -16.42 -14.67 -15.21
C ASP A 78 -16.72 -15.57 -14.00
N TYR A 79 -16.84 -14.94 -12.83
CA TYR A 79 -17.29 -15.64 -11.64
C TYR A 79 -18.73 -16.15 -11.83
N ILE A 80 -18.95 -17.42 -11.51
CA ILE A 80 -20.27 -18.06 -11.52
C ILE A 80 -20.55 -18.57 -10.10
N TYR A 81 -21.66 -18.11 -9.55
CA TYR A 81 -22.12 -18.49 -8.21
C TYR A 81 -22.33 -19.99 -8.02
N ASP A 82 -21.82 -20.53 -6.90
CA ASP A 82 -22.11 -21.87 -6.41
C ASP A 82 -22.70 -21.84 -4.97
N PRO A 83 -24.00 -22.16 -4.80
CA PRO A 83 -24.67 -22.09 -3.49
C PRO A 83 -24.16 -23.07 -2.42
N LEU A 84 -23.32 -24.05 -2.79
CA LEU A 84 -22.78 -25.02 -1.84
C LEU A 84 -21.44 -24.60 -1.22
N GLU A 85 -20.73 -23.65 -1.84
CA GLU A 85 -19.33 -23.33 -1.48
C GLU A 85 -19.10 -21.88 -1.01
N ASP A 86 -20.05 -20.97 -1.24
CA ASP A 86 -19.78 -19.51 -1.24
C ASP A 86 -20.20 -18.74 0.04
N MET A 87 -20.64 -19.45 1.09
CA MET A 87 -21.33 -18.85 2.24
C MET A 87 -20.45 -18.61 3.49
N LEU A 88 -19.15 -18.87 3.44
CA LEU A 88 -18.28 -18.79 4.63
C LEU A 88 -17.63 -17.40 4.77
N GLN A 89 -18.12 -16.66 5.76
CA GLN A 89 -17.61 -15.33 6.14
C GLN A 89 -16.43 -15.44 7.13
N GLN A 90 -15.45 -14.53 7.00
CA GLN A 90 -14.35 -14.41 7.98
C GLN A 90 -14.82 -13.74 9.28
N SER A 91 -14.22 -14.12 10.41
CA SER A 91 -14.51 -13.52 11.72
C SER A 91 -13.74 -12.22 11.98
N TYR A 92 -14.36 -11.35 12.78
CA TYR A 92 -13.85 -10.01 13.11
C TYR A 92 -12.80 -9.98 14.26
N GLU A 93 -12.71 -11.03 15.10
CA GLU A 93 -11.98 -10.98 16.38
C GLU A 93 -10.49 -11.37 16.30
N ARG A 94 -9.58 -10.49 16.76
CA ARG A 94 -8.16 -10.77 17.08
C ARG A 94 -7.87 -10.29 18.51
N TYR A 95 -6.91 -10.94 19.17
CA TYR A 95 -6.36 -10.46 20.44
C TYR A 95 -5.16 -9.55 20.13
N GLY A 96 -4.71 -8.78 21.12
CA GLY A 96 -3.64 -7.81 20.95
C GLY A 96 -2.36 -8.12 21.75
N SER A 97 -1.23 -7.57 21.29
CA SER A 97 0.08 -7.46 21.93
C SER A 97 0.51 -6.02 22.32
N GLY A 98 1.32 -5.87 23.38
CA GLY A 98 1.74 -4.55 23.91
C GLY A 98 2.76 -3.73 23.08
N TYR A 99 2.74 -3.82 21.76
CA TYR A 99 3.66 -3.18 20.80
C TYR A 99 3.26 -1.73 20.43
N THR A 100 4.21 -0.90 19.98
CA THR A 100 3.97 0.48 19.51
C THR A 100 4.16 0.58 17.99
N PRO A 101 3.10 0.79 17.20
CA PRO A 101 3.15 0.82 15.74
C PRO A 101 4.09 1.88 15.15
N TYR A 102 4.75 1.53 14.04
CA TYR A 102 5.42 2.46 13.15
C TYR A 102 4.40 3.35 12.45
N ALA A 103 4.73 4.64 12.31
CA ALA A 103 3.96 5.54 11.46
C ALA A 103 4.31 5.29 9.99
N SER A 104 3.35 5.49 9.09
CA SER A 104 3.62 5.60 7.66
C SER A 104 4.40 6.88 7.36
N GLU A 105 5.08 6.92 6.22
CA GLU A 105 5.70 8.16 5.72
C GLU A 105 5.12 8.58 4.37
N HIS A 106 4.91 9.89 4.24
CA HIS A 106 4.48 10.52 3.01
C HIS A 106 5.67 11.21 2.35
N ILE A 107 5.97 10.85 1.10
CA ILE A 107 7.19 11.24 0.41
C ILE A 107 6.83 11.82 -0.97
N GLN A 108 7.25 13.07 -1.20
CA GLN A 108 7.14 13.75 -2.49
C GLN A 108 8.53 14.10 -3.01
N GLN A 109 8.99 13.41 -4.05
CA GLN A 109 10.27 13.71 -4.68
C GLN A 109 10.38 13.15 -6.10
N GLU A 110 11.49 13.48 -6.76
CA GLU A 110 11.88 12.84 -8.02
C GLU A 110 12.41 11.43 -7.75
N MET A 111 11.85 10.44 -8.45
CA MET A 111 12.24 9.02 -8.31
C MET A 111 12.31 8.34 -9.68
N SER A 112 13.00 7.21 -9.75
CA SER A 112 12.81 6.21 -10.80
C SER A 112 11.99 5.04 -10.24
N ILE A 113 10.94 4.62 -10.94
CA ILE A 113 10.14 3.46 -10.56
C ILE A 113 10.09 2.49 -11.73
N THR A 114 10.50 1.24 -11.50
CA THR A 114 10.48 0.16 -12.49
C THR A 114 9.50 -0.92 -12.03
N PRO A 115 8.40 -1.17 -12.78
CA PRO A 115 7.55 -2.32 -12.51
C PRO A 115 8.27 -3.64 -12.77
N ILE A 116 8.01 -4.60 -11.90
CA ILE A 116 8.57 -5.94 -11.95
C ILE A 116 7.46 -6.97 -11.86
N PHE A 117 7.52 -7.98 -12.72
CA PHE A 117 6.46 -8.96 -12.91
C PHE A 117 7.03 -10.36 -13.16
N SER A 118 6.43 -11.36 -12.53
CA SER A 118 6.66 -12.78 -12.89
C SER A 118 5.53 -13.27 -13.80
N PRO A 119 5.85 -14.16 -14.75
CA PRO A 119 7.18 -14.64 -15.15
C PRO A 119 7.89 -13.72 -16.16
N ASP A 120 7.39 -12.50 -16.37
CA ASP A 120 7.78 -11.63 -17.49
C ASP A 120 9.24 -11.16 -17.44
N ASN A 121 9.66 -10.56 -16.32
CA ASN A 121 10.94 -9.88 -16.20
C ASN A 121 11.60 -10.01 -14.81
N SER A 122 10.90 -10.62 -13.84
CA SER A 122 11.28 -10.66 -12.43
C SER A 122 12.68 -11.21 -12.16
N GLU A 123 13.04 -12.37 -12.70
CA GLU A 123 14.34 -12.99 -12.47
C GLU A 123 15.49 -12.05 -12.86
N SER A 124 15.44 -11.51 -14.09
CA SER A 124 16.48 -10.60 -14.59
C SER A 124 16.58 -9.29 -13.80
N LEU A 125 15.45 -8.75 -13.35
CA LEU A 125 15.42 -7.52 -12.56
C LEU A 125 15.89 -7.74 -11.12
N LEU A 126 15.57 -8.89 -10.51
CA LEU A 126 16.08 -9.28 -9.19
C LEU A 126 17.60 -9.44 -9.21
N ILE A 127 18.14 -10.18 -10.19
CA ILE A 127 19.58 -10.34 -10.36
C ILE A 127 20.23 -8.98 -10.58
N SER A 128 19.67 -8.13 -11.45
CA SER A 128 20.22 -6.78 -11.69
C SER A 128 20.18 -5.90 -10.44
N LEU A 129 19.13 -5.96 -9.63
CA LEU A 129 19.02 -5.20 -8.37
C LEU A 129 20.12 -5.61 -7.38
N ILE A 130 20.39 -6.92 -7.29
CA ILE A 130 21.42 -7.49 -6.42
C ILE A 130 22.83 -7.19 -6.94
N ASP A 131 23.06 -7.32 -8.24
CA ASP A 131 24.38 -7.08 -8.85
C ASP A 131 24.78 -5.60 -8.82
N ASN A 132 23.81 -4.70 -8.83
CA ASN A 132 24.06 -3.26 -8.72
C ASN A 132 24.32 -2.79 -7.28
N ALA A 133 24.09 -3.61 -6.26
CA ALA A 133 24.40 -3.26 -4.88
C ALA A 133 25.90 -2.98 -4.69
N THR A 134 26.23 -1.86 -4.05
CA THR A 134 27.60 -1.40 -3.81
C THR A 134 27.95 -1.21 -2.34
N ILE A 135 26.98 -0.89 -1.49
CA ILE A 135 27.17 -0.64 -0.05
C ILE A 135 26.44 -1.71 0.76
N LYS A 136 25.14 -1.87 0.54
CA LYS A 136 24.27 -2.79 1.31
C LYS A 136 23.28 -3.54 0.42
N LEU A 137 22.96 -4.75 0.85
CA LEU A 137 21.92 -5.60 0.29
C LEU A 137 21.18 -6.31 1.43
N TYR A 138 20.00 -5.81 1.76
CA TYR A 138 19.15 -6.36 2.82
C TYR A 138 17.95 -7.05 2.18
N ILE A 139 17.74 -8.31 2.52
CA ILE A 139 16.73 -9.18 1.90
C ILE A 139 15.81 -9.68 3.02
N GLU A 140 14.52 -9.44 2.86
CA GLU A 140 13.49 -9.93 3.78
C GLU A 140 12.42 -10.67 3.01
N GLN A 141 12.38 -11.99 3.20
CA GLN A 141 11.54 -12.90 2.43
C GLN A 141 10.79 -13.85 3.36
N MET A 142 9.52 -14.13 3.05
CA MET A 142 8.80 -15.20 3.74
C MET A 142 9.51 -16.54 3.61
N TYR A 143 10.03 -16.84 2.41
CA TYR A 143 10.86 -18.02 2.15
C TYR A 143 11.77 -17.79 0.94
N ILE A 144 12.90 -18.52 0.92
CA ILE A 144 13.82 -18.58 -0.21
C ILE A 144 14.20 -20.04 -0.43
N TYR A 145 13.92 -20.57 -1.62
CA TYR A 145 14.20 -21.97 -1.94
C TYR A 145 15.64 -22.15 -2.45
N TYR A 146 16.26 -23.26 -2.06
CA TYR A 146 17.56 -23.68 -2.57
C TYR A 146 17.40 -24.64 -3.76
N GLU A 147 16.85 -24.13 -4.87
CA GLU A 147 16.50 -24.92 -6.06
C GLU A 147 17.19 -24.37 -7.34
N PRO A 148 17.36 -25.19 -8.40
CA PRO A 148 18.05 -24.78 -9.64
C PRO A 148 17.53 -23.48 -10.26
N GLU A 149 16.21 -23.26 -10.27
CA GLU A 149 15.55 -22.08 -10.83
C GLU A 149 15.81 -20.81 -10.01
N ILE A 150 16.28 -20.92 -8.77
CA ILE A 150 16.63 -19.80 -7.89
C ILE A 150 18.15 -19.61 -7.81
N SER A 151 18.92 -20.54 -8.36
CA SER A 151 20.38 -20.60 -8.20
C SER A 151 21.10 -19.34 -8.71
N GLU A 152 20.63 -18.69 -9.78
CA GLU A 152 21.24 -17.45 -10.27
C GLU A 152 21.02 -16.27 -9.30
N ILE A 153 19.84 -16.20 -8.66
CA ILE A 153 19.54 -15.20 -7.62
C ILE A 153 20.44 -15.44 -6.41
N LEU A 154 20.56 -16.68 -5.93
CA LEU A 154 21.45 -17.01 -4.80
C LEU A 154 22.92 -16.72 -5.11
N GLN A 155 23.36 -17.03 -6.33
CA GLN A 155 24.72 -16.75 -6.77
C GLN A 155 24.98 -15.24 -6.84
N ALA A 156 23.99 -14.42 -7.24
CA ALA A 156 24.09 -12.97 -7.23
C ALA A 156 24.30 -12.43 -5.80
N ILE A 157 23.60 -12.99 -4.80
CA ILE A 157 23.76 -12.62 -3.38
C ILE A 157 25.19 -12.95 -2.89
N ILE A 158 25.68 -14.15 -3.20
CA ILE A 158 27.04 -14.58 -2.87
C ILE A 158 28.08 -13.68 -3.55
N ASN A 159 27.84 -13.32 -4.81
CA ASN A 159 28.71 -12.42 -5.55
C ASN A 159 28.73 -11.01 -4.93
N ALA A 160 27.58 -10.48 -4.52
CA ALA A 160 27.48 -9.19 -3.82
C ALA A 160 28.31 -9.19 -2.53
N HIS A 161 28.16 -10.24 -1.70
CA HIS A 161 28.99 -10.42 -0.51
C HIS A 161 30.49 -10.48 -0.86
N GLY A 162 30.85 -11.23 -1.91
CA GLY A 162 32.23 -11.33 -2.40
C GLY A 162 32.81 -10.02 -2.93
N ARG A 163 31.97 -9.08 -3.39
CA ARG A 163 32.36 -7.70 -3.75
C ARG A 163 32.58 -6.80 -2.53
N GLY A 164 32.21 -7.26 -1.32
CA GLY A 164 32.33 -6.51 -0.08
C GLY A 164 31.08 -5.71 0.31
N VAL A 165 29.94 -5.99 -0.33
CA VAL A 165 28.62 -5.42 0.03
C VAL A 165 28.20 -5.99 1.39
N GLU A 166 27.62 -5.16 2.26
CA GLU A 166 27.01 -5.64 3.50
C GLU A 166 25.70 -6.37 3.18
N VAL A 167 25.72 -7.70 3.29
CA VAL A 167 24.55 -8.53 3.02
C VAL A 167 23.91 -8.99 4.33
N LYS A 168 22.60 -8.79 4.47
CA LYS A 168 21.78 -9.31 5.59
C LYS A 168 20.54 -9.99 5.01
N VAL A 169 20.21 -11.18 5.50
CA VAL A 169 19.05 -11.94 5.02
C VAL A 169 18.16 -12.35 6.19
N ILE A 170 16.87 -12.04 6.10
CA ILE A 170 15.82 -12.53 7.01
C ILE A 170 14.90 -13.47 6.24
N VAL A 171 14.66 -14.65 6.80
CA VAL A 171 13.68 -15.63 6.30
C VAL A 171 12.67 -16.02 7.37
N GLY A 172 11.46 -16.41 6.98
CA GLY A 172 10.49 -17.00 7.90
C GLY A 172 10.86 -18.43 8.32
N ASP A 173 10.37 -18.87 9.48
CA ASP A 173 10.58 -20.23 10.02
C ASP A 173 9.64 -21.30 9.44
N GLY A 174 8.65 -20.90 8.64
CA GLY A 174 7.56 -21.77 8.19
C GLY A 174 7.87 -22.70 7.01
N ASN A 175 9.09 -22.71 6.48
CA ASN A 175 9.44 -23.42 5.25
C ASN A 175 10.83 -24.09 5.32
N LEU A 176 10.91 -25.41 5.13
CA LEU A 176 12.15 -26.19 5.27
C LEU A 176 13.21 -25.82 4.22
N GLU A 177 12.78 -25.51 3.00
CA GLU A 177 13.65 -25.13 1.89
C GLU A 177 14.42 -23.83 2.20
N SER A 178 13.87 -22.98 3.10
CA SER A 178 14.58 -21.80 3.62
C SER A 178 15.73 -22.16 4.57
N GLY A 179 15.67 -23.31 5.23
CA GLY A 179 16.76 -23.83 6.05
C GLY A 179 17.99 -24.17 5.22
N GLU A 180 17.80 -24.85 4.08
CA GLU A 180 18.90 -25.16 3.15
C GLU A 180 19.56 -23.88 2.58
N THR A 181 18.75 -22.89 2.21
CA THR A 181 19.26 -21.58 1.79
C THR A 181 20.03 -20.88 2.91
N ALA A 182 19.48 -20.87 4.13
CA ALA A 182 20.11 -20.23 5.28
C ALA A 182 21.46 -20.87 5.62
N GLU A 183 21.54 -22.20 5.60
CA GLU A 183 22.80 -22.95 5.77
C GLU A 183 23.81 -22.57 4.68
N ASN A 184 23.38 -22.56 3.41
CA ASN A 184 24.24 -22.24 2.29
C ASN A 184 24.84 -20.84 2.39
N LEU A 185 24.01 -19.81 2.60
CA LEU A 185 24.45 -18.43 2.72
C LEU A 185 25.37 -18.24 3.94
N THR A 186 25.04 -18.87 5.07
CA THR A 186 25.89 -18.84 6.28
C THR A 186 27.26 -19.47 6.04
N ASN A 187 27.33 -20.57 5.28
CA ASN A 187 28.59 -21.20 4.87
C ASN A 187 29.48 -20.29 3.99
N TYR A 188 28.88 -19.34 3.25
CA TYR A 188 29.59 -18.28 2.53
C TYR A 188 29.93 -17.06 3.38
N GLY A 189 29.60 -17.06 4.67
CA GLY A 189 29.86 -15.96 5.59
C GLY A 189 28.81 -14.85 5.59
N ILE A 190 27.66 -15.08 4.96
CA ILE A 190 26.55 -14.12 4.91
C ILE A 190 25.67 -14.32 6.16
N PRO A 191 25.45 -13.27 6.96
CA PRO A 191 24.55 -13.33 8.10
C PRO A 191 23.10 -13.60 7.67
N VAL A 192 22.51 -14.67 8.21
CA VAL A 192 21.09 -15.00 8.06
C VAL A 192 20.41 -14.99 9.43
N ARG A 193 19.22 -14.41 9.48
CA ARG A 193 18.32 -14.47 10.64
C ARG A 193 16.99 -15.11 10.28
N VAL A 194 16.38 -15.76 11.27
CA VAL A 194 15.10 -16.46 11.15
C VAL A 194 14.07 -15.72 11.97
N SER A 195 13.01 -15.26 11.32
CA SER A 195 11.85 -14.69 11.99
C SER A 195 10.94 -15.81 12.46
N VAL A 196 10.99 -16.12 13.76
CA VAL A 196 10.18 -17.18 14.37
C VAL A 196 8.78 -16.69 14.73
N GLN A 197 7.79 -17.57 14.54
CA GLN A 197 6.40 -17.35 14.96
C GLN A 197 6.25 -17.59 16.48
N ASP A 198 6.88 -16.74 17.30
CA ASP A 198 6.63 -16.71 18.74
C ASP A 198 6.57 -15.26 19.26
N ALA A 199 5.36 -14.83 19.64
CA ALA A 199 5.07 -13.53 20.25
C ALA A 199 5.82 -13.30 21.59
N GLY A 200 6.52 -14.31 22.12
CA GLY A 200 7.33 -14.23 23.33
C GLY A 200 8.78 -13.75 23.14
N ASN A 201 9.33 -13.75 21.93
CA ASN A 201 10.77 -13.48 21.67
C ASN A 201 11.09 -12.06 21.17
N GLY A 202 10.10 -11.15 21.14
CA GLY A 202 10.28 -9.77 20.67
C GLY A 202 9.75 -9.51 19.26
N ASN A 203 9.33 -10.55 18.54
CA ASN A 203 8.47 -10.44 17.36
C ASN A 203 7.05 -10.08 17.79
N TYR A 204 6.54 -8.96 17.30
CA TYR A 204 5.18 -8.49 17.58
C TYR A 204 4.20 -8.76 16.42
N PHE A 205 4.71 -9.23 15.28
CA PHE A 205 3.91 -9.68 14.15
C PHE A 205 3.85 -11.21 14.14
N ASP A 206 2.77 -11.78 13.62
CA ASP A 206 2.48 -13.22 13.64
C ASP A 206 3.40 -14.02 12.72
N THR A 207 3.62 -13.51 11.51
CA THR A 207 4.31 -14.23 10.45
C THR A 207 5.12 -13.25 9.63
N MET A 208 6.36 -13.63 9.32
CA MET A 208 7.14 -12.95 8.28
C MET A 208 6.50 -13.25 6.92
N HIS A 209 5.81 -12.28 6.34
CA HIS A 209 5.14 -12.44 5.05
C HIS A 209 5.68 -11.45 4.00
N ASN A 210 6.75 -10.72 4.29
CA ASN A 210 7.33 -9.78 3.36
C ASN A 210 8.03 -10.48 2.17
N LYS A 211 8.23 -9.73 1.09
CA LYS A 211 9.05 -10.08 -0.09
C LYS A 211 9.80 -8.83 -0.56
N GLY A 212 10.57 -8.27 0.36
CA GLY A 212 11.26 -7.00 0.24
C GLY A 212 12.75 -7.18 -0.01
N VAL A 213 13.34 -6.22 -0.73
CA VAL A 213 14.79 -6.10 -0.89
C VAL A 213 15.16 -4.63 -0.81
N ILE A 214 16.20 -4.30 -0.06
CA ILE A 214 16.83 -2.98 -0.06
C ILE A 214 18.24 -3.16 -0.63
N SER A 215 18.55 -2.44 -1.70
CA SER A 215 19.84 -2.45 -2.38
C SER A 215 20.31 -1.01 -2.52
N ASP A 216 21.21 -0.58 -1.64
CA ASP A 216 21.59 0.83 -1.48
C ASP A 216 20.37 1.75 -1.32
N ASP A 217 20.10 2.64 -2.29
CA ASP A 217 18.96 3.56 -2.33
C ASP A 217 17.72 2.98 -3.08
N CYS A 218 17.74 1.69 -3.43
CA CYS A 218 16.67 1.02 -4.17
C CYS A 218 15.88 0.08 -3.26
N VAL A 219 14.56 0.09 -3.38
CA VAL A 219 13.67 -0.84 -2.65
C VAL A 219 12.78 -1.62 -3.61
N LEU A 220 12.76 -2.93 -3.44
CA LEU A 220 11.75 -3.81 -4.00
C LEU A 220 10.59 -3.94 -3.01
N ILE A 221 9.38 -3.62 -3.45
CA ILE A 221 8.12 -3.98 -2.79
C ILE A 221 7.34 -4.87 -3.77
N SER A 222 7.10 -6.13 -3.42
CA SER A 222 6.53 -7.09 -4.36
C SER A 222 5.75 -8.22 -3.70
N SER A 223 4.96 -8.93 -4.51
CA SER A 223 4.31 -10.18 -4.13
C SER A 223 5.19 -11.44 -4.33
N ILE A 224 6.40 -11.27 -4.92
CA ILE A 224 7.23 -12.33 -5.49
C ILE A 224 8.01 -13.04 -4.39
N ASN A 225 7.57 -14.24 -4.00
CA ASN A 225 8.41 -15.11 -3.19
C ASN A 225 9.57 -15.68 -4.02
N TRP A 226 10.63 -16.14 -3.38
CA TRP A 226 11.77 -16.75 -4.08
C TRP A 226 11.66 -18.27 -4.12
N SER A 227 10.69 -18.77 -4.89
CA SER A 227 10.53 -20.18 -5.25
C SER A 227 10.42 -20.38 -6.77
N PRO A 228 10.72 -21.59 -7.30
CA PRO A 228 10.65 -21.85 -8.73
C PRO A 228 9.32 -21.43 -9.35
N THR A 229 8.20 -21.80 -8.73
CA THR A 229 6.86 -21.47 -9.21
C THR A 229 6.60 -19.95 -9.20
N SER A 230 7.04 -19.23 -8.16
CA SER A 230 6.79 -17.79 -8.06
C SER A 230 7.52 -17.01 -9.17
N ILE A 231 8.79 -17.36 -9.41
CA ILE A 231 9.62 -16.70 -10.43
C ILE A 231 9.18 -17.07 -11.85
N THR A 232 8.90 -18.37 -12.08
CA THR A 232 8.75 -18.90 -13.44
C THR A 232 7.31 -19.13 -13.87
N ALA A 233 6.32 -19.06 -12.96
CA ALA A 233 4.98 -19.54 -13.29
C ALA A 233 3.79 -18.83 -12.65
N ASN A 234 3.97 -18.13 -11.54
CA ASN A 234 2.93 -17.26 -10.99
C ASN A 234 2.87 -15.96 -11.77
N ARG A 235 1.67 -15.40 -11.86
CA ARG A 235 1.51 -13.97 -12.11
C ARG A 235 1.79 -13.24 -10.80
N GLU A 236 2.90 -12.52 -10.76
CA GLU A 236 3.32 -11.72 -9.60
C GLU A 236 3.54 -10.28 -10.02
N ALA A 237 3.46 -9.33 -9.07
CA ALA A 237 3.69 -7.92 -9.34
C ALA A 237 4.49 -7.24 -8.22
N GLY A 238 5.23 -6.20 -8.58
CA GLY A 238 5.93 -5.34 -7.65
C GLY A 238 6.50 -4.09 -8.31
N LEU A 239 7.23 -3.32 -7.52
CA LEU A 239 7.97 -2.14 -7.95
C LEU A 239 9.39 -2.18 -7.40
N ILE A 240 10.37 -1.82 -8.23
CA ILE A 240 11.69 -1.38 -7.80
C ILE A 240 11.66 0.15 -7.80
N VAL A 241 11.84 0.75 -6.62
CA VAL A 241 11.78 2.18 -6.38
C VAL A 241 13.18 2.69 -6.05
N GLU A 242 13.75 3.55 -6.90
CA GLU A 242 15.04 4.22 -6.66
C GLU A 242 14.78 5.53 -5.90
N SER A 243 14.97 5.51 -4.58
CA SER A 243 14.66 6.61 -3.67
C SER A 243 15.31 6.36 -2.30
N SER A 244 16.28 7.18 -1.92
CA SER A 244 16.92 7.07 -0.60
C SER A 244 15.92 7.24 0.55
N MET A 245 14.93 8.13 0.42
CA MET A 245 13.90 8.32 1.45
C MET A 245 13.01 7.09 1.64
N VAL A 246 12.67 6.39 0.54
CA VAL A 246 11.91 5.14 0.61
C VAL A 246 12.78 4.02 1.18
N ALA A 247 14.06 3.97 0.79
CA ALA A 247 15.03 3.03 1.35
C ALA A 247 15.24 3.23 2.85
N ASP A 248 15.40 4.46 3.31
CA ASP A 248 15.58 4.80 4.74
C ASP A 248 14.37 4.35 5.57
N TYR A 249 13.14 4.55 5.08
CA TYR A 249 11.92 4.10 5.75
C TYR A 249 11.91 2.57 5.93
N TYR A 250 12.12 1.81 4.84
CA TYR A 250 12.08 0.35 4.91
C TYR A 250 13.31 -0.25 5.60
N GLU A 251 14.47 0.43 5.59
CA GLU A 251 15.64 0.03 6.35
C GLU A 251 15.40 0.15 7.85
N MET A 252 14.72 1.20 8.31
CA MET A 252 14.32 1.32 9.73
C MET A 252 13.47 0.13 10.17
N ILE A 253 12.53 -0.31 9.34
CA ILE A 253 11.69 -1.49 9.59
C ILE A 253 12.56 -2.76 9.57
N PHE A 254 13.38 -2.93 8.53
CA PHE A 254 14.27 -4.07 8.39
C PHE A 254 15.23 -4.21 9.57
N ASP A 255 15.82 -3.13 10.07
CA ASP A 255 16.74 -3.16 11.20
C ASP A 255 16.04 -3.56 12.50
N TYR A 256 14.77 -3.19 12.68
CA TYR A 256 13.95 -3.69 13.77
C TYR A 256 13.73 -5.20 13.63
N ASP A 257 13.24 -5.64 12.47
CA ASP A 257 12.93 -7.04 12.19
C ASP A 257 14.18 -7.92 12.27
N TRP A 258 15.32 -7.36 11.88
CA TRP A 258 16.64 -7.96 12.05
C TRP A 258 16.89 -8.24 13.53
N VAL A 259 16.78 -7.23 14.40
CA VAL A 259 17.02 -7.38 15.84
C VAL A 259 16.05 -8.36 16.50
N ALA A 260 14.78 -8.33 16.08
CA ALA A 260 13.72 -9.20 16.60
C ALA A 260 13.86 -10.66 16.13
N SER A 261 14.49 -10.90 14.98
CA SER A 261 14.76 -12.23 14.45
C SER A 261 15.95 -12.93 15.11
N GLU A 262 15.90 -14.25 15.17
CA GLU A 262 16.95 -15.10 15.75
C GLU A 262 18.10 -15.29 14.78
N ILE A 263 19.33 -15.45 15.30
CA ILE A 263 20.47 -15.83 14.46
C ILE A 263 20.25 -17.27 14.00
N TYR A 264 20.41 -17.53 12.69
CA TYR A 264 20.28 -18.89 12.17
C TYR A 264 21.23 -19.87 12.88
N ASP A 265 20.69 -21.03 13.24
CA ASP A 265 21.37 -22.15 13.87
C ASP A 265 20.67 -23.43 13.38
N ASP A 266 21.44 -24.33 12.75
CA ASP A 266 20.96 -25.54 12.09
C ASP A 266 20.42 -26.60 13.05
N LEU A 267 20.79 -26.54 14.33
CA LEU A 267 20.29 -27.44 15.39
C LEU A 267 19.01 -26.94 16.04
N ILE A 268 18.67 -25.66 15.84
CA ILE A 268 17.51 -25.01 16.47
C ILE A 268 16.41 -24.77 15.44
N HIS A 269 16.76 -24.28 14.27
CA HIS A 269 15.82 -23.88 13.23
C HIS A 269 15.63 -24.99 12.21
N PHE A 270 14.40 -25.15 11.72
CA PHE A 270 14.01 -26.10 10.66
C PHE A 270 14.21 -27.61 10.98
N ASP A 271 14.64 -27.99 12.20
CA ASP A 271 14.99 -29.38 12.56
C ASP A 271 13.77 -30.29 12.90
N THR A 272 12.53 -29.76 12.90
CA THR A 272 11.33 -30.52 13.38
C THR A 272 10.06 -30.44 12.54
N TYR A 273 10.09 -29.92 11.31
CA TYR A 273 8.89 -29.96 10.47
C TYR A 273 8.73 -31.31 9.77
N ILE A 274 7.64 -32.04 10.08
CA ILE A 274 7.17 -33.12 9.21
C ILE A 274 6.59 -32.45 7.98
N PRO A 275 7.09 -32.72 6.76
CA PRO A 275 6.54 -32.10 5.56
C PRO A 275 5.05 -32.40 5.49
N SER A 276 4.21 -31.38 5.65
CA SER A 276 3.00 -31.37 4.84
C SER A 276 3.53 -31.36 3.42
N SER A 277 3.37 -32.47 2.70
CA SER A 277 3.74 -32.55 1.29
C SER A 277 3.12 -31.35 0.57
N SER A 278 3.90 -30.29 0.37
CA SER A 278 3.67 -29.23 -0.59
C SER A 278 3.82 -29.93 -1.92
N ASN A 279 2.73 -30.55 -2.38
CA ASN A 279 2.60 -30.89 -3.77
C ASN A 279 2.42 -29.58 -4.56
N GLU A 280 3.42 -28.70 -4.54
CA GLU A 280 3.73 -27.84 -5.69
C GLU A 280 4.29 -28.77 -6.77
N ASN A 281 3.44 -29.68 -7.24
CA ASN A 281 3.80 -30.71 -8.20
C ASN A 281 4.08 -30.05 -9.55
N SER A 282 5.32 -30.23 -9.99
CA SER A 282 5.81 -30.09 -11.37
C SER A 282 5.48 -28.78 -12.05
N VAL A 283 6.52 -27.96 -12.23
CA VAL A 283 6.64 -26.98 -13.31
C VAL A 283 6.13 -27.64 -14.59
N LEU A 284 4.89 -27.32 -14.98
CA LEU A 284 4.48 -27.60 -16.34
C LEU A 284 5.41 -26.77 -17.21
N ASN A 285 6.07 -27.40 -18.19
CA ASN A 285 6.78 -26.71 -19.27
C ASN A 285 5.75 -25.87 -20.05
N GLN A 286 5.30 -24.76 -19.46
CA GLN A 286 4.46 -23.79 -20.11
C GLN A 286 5.39 -22.83 -20.84
N HIS A 287 5.29 -22.86 -22.16
CA HIS A 287 5.86 -21.83 -22.99
C HIS A 287 5.03 -20.57 -22.80
N TYR A 288 5.41 -19.70 -21.86
CA TYR A 288 4.80 -18.39 -21.71
C TYR A 288 4.91 -17.63 -23.02
N GLN A 289 3.80 -17.08 -23.47
CA GLN A 289 3.85 -16.17 -24.60
C GLN A 289 4.57 -14.90 -24.14
N THR A 290 5.64 -14.53 -24.85
CA THR A 290 6.28 -13.23 -24.63
C THR A 290 5.23 -12.15 -24.85
N ASN A 291 4.83 -11.47 -23.78
CA ASN A 291 3.89 -10.35 -23.83
C ASN A 291 4.66 -9.01 -23.90
N GLU A 292 3.93 -7.90 -24.01
CA GLU A 292 4.54 -6.56 -24.09
C GLU A 292 5.20 -6.10 -22.78
N PHE A 293 5.02 -6.83 -21.67
CA PHE A 293 5.53 -6.52 -20.34
C PHE A 293 6.89 -7.20 -20.03
N ALA A 294 7.35 -8.12 -20.88
CA ALA A 294 8.64 -8.81 -20.75
C ALA A 294 9.84 -7.86 -20.81
N SER A 295 9.71 -6.70 -21.45
CA SER A 295 10.75 -5.66 -21.42
C SER A 295 10.51 -4.67 -20.27
N PRO A 296 11.43 -4.56 -19.30
CA PRO A 296 11.30 -3.58 -18.22
C PRO A 296 11.16 -2.15 -18.74
N THR A 297 10.30 -1.37 -18.08
CA THR A 297 10.14 0.07 -18.35
C THR A 297 10.37 0.82 -17.05
N THR A 298 11.26 1.83 -17.05
CA THR A 298 11.49 2.69 -15.89
C THR A 298 10.84 4.05 -16.11
N PHE A 299 9.95 4.44 -15.20
CA PHE A 299 9.31 5.75 -15.18
C PHE A 299 10.10 6.68 -14.28
N ARG A 300 10.42 7.88 -14.77
CA ARG A 300 11.22 8.88 -14.04
C ARG A 300 10.47 10.20 -13.96
N GLY A 301 10.38 10.76 -12.77
CA GLY A 301 9.76 12.06 -12.54
C GLY A 301 9.37 12.26 -11.09
N GLN A 302 8.58 13.30 -10.83
CA GLN A 302 8.02 13.55 -9.51
C GLN A 302 6.94 12.50 -9.20
N PHE A 303 7.06 11.87 -8.03
CA PHE A 303 6.08 10.96 -7.47
C PHE A 303 5.64 11.46 -6.09
N ASP A 304 4.38 11.21 -5.76
CA ASP A 304 3.76 11.41 -4.46
C ASP A 304 3.39 10.02 -3.94
N VAL A 305 4.05 9.57 -2.88
CA VAL A 305 3.92 8.20 -2.38
C VAL A 305 3.72 8.16 -0.87
N ASP A 306 2.89 7.22 -0.42
CA ASP A 306 2.81 6.79 0.98
C ASP A 306 3.46 5.42 1.09
N VAL A 307 4.47 5.31 1.97
CA VAL A 307 5.10 4.03 2.33
C VAL A 307 4.54 3.56 3.66
N MET A 308 4.17 2.28 3.71
CA MET A 308 3.38 1.72 4.79
C MET A 308 3.89 0.31 5.12
N VAL A 309 3.61 -0.12 6.34
CA VAL A 309 4.01 -1.43 6.85
C VAL A 309 2.85 -2.07 7.61
N SER A 310 2.69 -3.38 7.43
CA SER A 310 1.81 -4.20 8.26
C SER A 310 2.58 -4.81 9.43
N PRO A 311 1.90 -5.04 10.56
CA PRO A 311 0.47 -4.77 10.83
C PRO A 311 0.13 -3.29 11.12
N ASP A 312 1.12 -2.42 11.09
CA ASP A 312 1.11 -1.13 11.78
C ASP A 312 0.14 -0.08 11.25
N ASN A 313 0.12 0.18 9.93
CA ASN A 313 -0.52 1.39 9.41
C ASN A 313 -1.19 1.27 8.03
N CYS A 314 -1.07 0.13 7.34
CA CYS A 314 -1.58 -0.01 5.97
C CYS A 314 -3.11 0.09 5.86
N PHE A 315 -3.87 -0.35 6.88
CA PHE A 315 -5.33 -0.45 6.79
C PHE A 315 -6.00 0.91 6.64
N GLU A 316 -5.67 1.87 7.50
CA GLU A 316 -6.31 3.20 7.47
C GLU A 316 -6.05 3.92 6.14
N ILE A 317 -4.83 3.81 5.61
CA ILE A 317 -4.45 4.44 4.34
C ILE A 317 -5.15 3.77 3.17
N LEU A 318 -5.21 2.43 3.16
CA LEU A 318 -5.93 1.67 2.14
C LEU A 318 -7.44 1.95 2.17
N GLU A 319 -8.07 1.92 3.35
CA GLU A 319 -9.48 2.21 3.53
C GLU A 319 -9.80 3.63 3.06
N ASN A 320 -8.98 4.62 3.44
CA ASN A 320 -9.14 6.00 2.99
C ASN A 320 -8.98 6.13 1.47
N ALA A 321 -8.04 5.43 0.85
CA ALA A 321 -7.87 5.45 -0.60
C ALA A 321 -9.11 4.90 -1.32
N LEU A 322 -9.67 3.79 -0.83
CA LEU A 322 -10.90 3.20 -1.37
C LEU A 322 -12.09 4.13 -1.21
N LEU A 323 -12.34 4.67 -0.01
CA LEU A 323 -13.51 5.50 0.27
C LEU A 323 -13.46 6.88 -0.40
N ASN A 324 -12.28 7.34 -0.82
CA ASN A 324 -12.12 8.57 -1.60
C ASN A 324 -12.20 8.36 -3.12
N ALA A 325 -12.32 7.12 -3.60
CA ALA A 325 -12.53 6.82 -5.01
C ALA A 325 -13.79 7.51 -5.54
N GLN A 326 -13.77 7.91 -6.82
CA GLN A 326 -14.86 8.66 -7.45
C GLN A 326 -15.44 7.97 -8.69
N GLU A 327 -14.65 7.14 -9.37
CA GLU A 327 -15.03 6.55 -10.65
C GLU A 327 -14.86 5.03 -10.65
N SER A 328 -13.68 4.51 -10.32
CA SER A 328 -13.36 3.10 -10.52
C SER A 328 -12.35 2.55 -9.53
N ILE A 329 -12.49 1.27 -9.21
CA ILE A 329 -11.58 0.51 -8.36
C ILE A 329 -11.32 -0.83 -9.04
N PHE A 330 -10.08 -1.09 -9.43
CA PHE A 330 -9.65 -2.34 -10.07
C PHE A 330 -8.65 -3.05 -9.19
N ILE A 331 -8.98 -4.25 -8.72
CA ILE A 331 -8.19 -5.01 -7.74
C ILE A 331 -7.75 -6.32 -8.36
N SER A 332 -6.44 -6.58 -8.32
CA SER A 332 -5.84 -7.87 -8.67
C SER A 332 -5.06 -8.40 -7.47
N VAL A 333 -5.68 -9.32 -6.74
CA VAL A 333 -5.13 -9.84 -5.48
C VAL A 333 -5.30 -11.36 -5.38
N TYR A 334 -4.28 -12.07 -4.87
CA TYR A 334 -4.37 -13.51 -4.59
C TYR A 334 -5.51 -13.83 -3.62
N THR A 335 -5.61 -13.08 -2.52
CA THR A 335 -6.66 -13.23 -1.51
C THR A 335 -7.21 -11.87 -1.07
N LEU A 336 -8.53 -11.74 -1.14
CA LEU A 336 -9.32 -10.64 -0.57
C LEU A 336 -10.31 -11.23 0.42
N SER A 337 -10.02 -11.09 1.71
CA SER A 337 -10.80 -11.73 2.78
C SER A 337 -11.09 -10.81 3.96
N SER A 338 -10.42 -9.66 4.07
CA SER A 338 -10.65 -8.71 5.17
C SER A 338 -12.11 -8.24 5.19
N PRO A 339 -12.89 -8.53 6.25
CA PRO A 339 -14.30 -8.14 6.30
C PRO A 339 -14.48 -6.61 6.26
N TYR A 340 -13.51 -5.86 6.79
CA TYR A 340 -13.55 -4.40 6.79
C TYR A 340 -13.29 -3.81 5.40
N LEU A 341 -12.35 -4.38 4.63
CA LEU A 341 -12.15 -3.97 3.23
C LEU A 341 -13.35 -4.35 2.36
N LEU A 342 -14.00 -5.49 2.65
CA LEU A 342 -15.27 -5.86 2.01
C LEU A 342 -16.36 -4.81 2.30
N GLU A 343 -16.48 -4.33 3.53
CA GLU A 343 -17.42 -3.25 3.90
C GLU A 343 -17.13 -1.95 3.13
N ALA A 344 -15.87 -1.51 3.08
CA ALA A 344 -15.49 -0.32 2.32
C ALA A 344 -15.80 -0.45 0.81
N LEU A 345 -15.55 -1.63 0.21
CA LEU A 345 -15.89 -1.90 -1.18
C LEU A 345 -17.41 -1.91 -1.41
N ARG A 346 -18.21 -2.40 -0.47
CA ARG A 346 -19.67 -2.31 -0.54
C ARG A 346 -20.12 -0.84 -0.53
N ASP A 347 -19.53 0.01 0.28
CA ASP A 347 -19.86 1.43 0.27
C ASP A 347 -19.53 2.10 -1.09
N CYS A 348 -18.40 1.71 -1.70
CA CYS A 348 -18.03 2.15 -3.05
C CYS A 348 -19.03 1.68 -4.12
N ILE A 349 -19.45 0.41 -4.09
CA ILE A 349 -20.46 -0.15 -5.00
C ILE A 349 -21.82 0.54 -4.78
N ALA A 350 -22.18 0.80 -3.52
CA ALA A 350 -23.41 1.50 -3.18
C ALA A 350 -23.44 2.94 -3.72
N ALA A 351 -22.28 3.58 -3.80
CA ALA A 351 -22.09 4.89 -4.43
C ALA A 351 -22.08 4.85 -5.98
N GLY A 352 -22.02 3.64 -6.57
CA GLY A 352 -22.14 3.44 -8.02
C GLY A 352 -20.83 3.41 -8.79
N LEU A 353 -19.70 3.17 -8.12
CA LEU A 353 -18.37 3.06 -8.75
C LEU A 353 -18.23 1.77 -9.58
N ASP A 354 -17.41 1.80 -10.63
CA ASP A 354 -17.00 0.61 -11.39
C ASP A 354 -15.95 -0.18 -10.59
N VAL A 355 -16.40 -1.20 -9.85
CA VAL A 355 -15.52 -2.07 -9.07
C VAL A 355 -15.30 -3.38 -9.83
N ARG A 356 -14.03 -3.70 -10.11
CA ARG A 356 -13.63 -4.96 -10.77
C ARG A 356 -12.63 -5.73 -9.94
N LEU A 357 -12.89 -7.01 -9.77
CA LEU A 357 -12.14 -7.92 -8.90
C LEU A 357 -11.59 -9.08 -9.72
N LEU A 358 -10.28 -9.19 -9.78
CA LEU A 358 -9.57 -10.31 -10.39
C LEU A 358 -8.87 -11.11 -9.27
N LEU A 359 -9.41 -12.28 -8.94
CA LEU A 359 -8.98 -13.08 -7.79
C LEU A 359 -8.50 -14.47 -8.21
N GLU A 360 -7.60 -15.09 -7.46
CA GLU A 360 -7.22 -16.51 -7.66
C GLU A 360 -8.39 -17.43 -7.32
N GLN A 361 -8.56 -18.53 -8.06
CA GLN A 361 -9.61 -19.54 -7.81
C GLN A 361 -9.13 -20.69 -6.90
N ASN A 362 -7.84 -21.04 -7.03
CA ASN A 362 -7.23 -22.24 -6.50
C ASN A 362 -6.17 -21.92 -5.43
N GLN A 363 -6.56 -21.25 -4.34
CA GLN A 363 -5.65 -20.98 -3.24
C GLN A 363 -5.12 -22.28 -2.62
N PHE A 364 -3.91 -22.23 -2.06
CA PHE A 364 -3.31 -23.40 -1.44
C PHE A 364 -4.15 -23.91 -0.26
N SER A 365 -4.63 -23.00 0.60
CA SER A 365 -5.46 -23.39 1.73
C SER A 365 -6.93 -23.50 1.34
N SER A 366 -7.57 -24.60 1.75
CA SER A 366 -9.01 -24.83 1.52
C SER A 366 -9.91 -23.76 2.16
N TYR A 367 -9.38 -23.00 3.13
CA TYR A 367 -10.09 -21.94 3.82
C TYR A 367 -10.03 -20.61 3.05
N GLU A 368 -8.87 -20.25 2.49
CA GLU A 368 -8.74 -19.07 1.62
C GLU A 368 -9.58 -19.21 0.35
N LYS A 369 -9.70 -20.43 -0.21
CA LYS A 369 -10.62 -20.72 -1.32
C LYS A 369 -12.05 -20.26 -1.03
N LYS A 370 -12.53 -20.52 0.18
CA LYS A 370 -13.89 -20.18 0.58
C LYS A 370 -14.07 -18.68 0.77
N TYR A 371 -13.01 -17.98 1.14
CA TYR A 371 -13.05 -16.53 1.32
C TYR A 371 -13.12 -15.76 0.02
N ASN A 372 -12.29 -16.07 -0.96
CA ASN A 372 -12.39 -15.38 -2.25
C ASN A 372 -13.74 -15.66 -2.92
N ARG A 373 -14.26 -16.88 -2.79
CA ARG A 373 -15.61 -17.23 -3.22
C ARG A 373 -16.67 -16.39 -2.52
N HIS A 374 -16.61 -16.29 -1.21
CA HIS A 374 -17.52 -15.44 -0.44
C HIS A 374 -17.42 -13.96 -0.86
N THR A 375 -16.22 -13.45 -1.05
CA THR A 375 -15.97 -12.07 -1.50
C THR A 375 -16.61 -11.79 -2.85
N LEU A 376 -16.39 -12.65 -3.84
CA LEU A 376 -17.01 -12.50 -5.16
C LEU A 376 -18.54 -12.60 -5.05
N TYR A 377 -19.06 -13.63 -4.37
CA TYR A 377 -20.50 -13.76 -4.12
C TYR A 377 -21.12 -12.49 -3.48
N ASN A 378 -20.46 -11.94 -2.46
CA ASN A 378 -20.94 -10.79 -1.70
C ASN A 378 -20.95 -9.50 -2.53
N LEU A 379 -19.91 -9.28 -3.34
CA LEU A 379 -19.74 -8.04 -4.09
C LEU A 379 -20.38 -8.08 -5.48
N THR A 380 -20.56 -9.25 -6.09
CA THR A 380 -21.16 -9.41 -7.42
C THR A 380 -22.64 -9.82 -7.34
N GLU A 381 -22.96 -10.95 -6.71
CA GLU A 381 -24.30 -11.54 -6.76
C GLU A 381 -25.26 -10.90 -5.77
N ILE A 382 -24.81 -10.71 -4.52
CA ILE A 382 -25.59 -9.97 -3.53
C ILE A 382 -25.58 -8.49 -3.91
N GLY A 383 -24.40 -7.95 -4.22
CA GLY A 383 -24.20 -6.54 -4.47
C GLY A 383 -24.70 -5.66 -3.32
N VAL A 384 -25.05 -4.42 -3.62
CA VAL A 384 -25.59 -3.45 -2.66
C VAL A 384 -26.33 -2.33 -3.39
N ASN A 385 -27.51 -1.96 -2.87
CA ASN A 385 -28.37 -0.93 -3.47
C ASN A 385 -28.72 -1.13 -4.96
N GLY A 386 -28.70 -2.38 -5.44
CA GLY A 386 -28.95 -2.71 -6.84
C GLY A 386 -27.74 -2.53 -7.77
N ASN A 387 -26.59 -2.15 -7.22
CA ASN A 387 -25.30 -2.13 -7.90
C ASN A 387 -24.48 -3.37 -7.50
N SER A 388 -23.58 -3.79 -8.39
CA SER A 388 -22.70 -4.94 -8.18
C SER A 388 -21.32 -4.66 -8.79
N ALA A 389 -20.29 -5.26 -8.19
CA ALA A 389 -18.98 -5.36 -8.82
C ALA A 389 -19.00 -6.37 -9.98
N LEU A 390 -17.96 -6.34 -10.80
CA LEU A 390 -17.62 -7.42 -11.72
C LEU A 390 -16.50 -8.28 -11.13
N GLY A 391 -16.67 -9.59 -11.13
CA GLY A 391 -15.73 -10.53 -10.55
C GLY A 391 -15.26 -11.57 -11.56
N ARG A 392 -13.95 -11.83 -11.59
CA ARG A 392 -13.35 -12.88 -12.41
C ARG A 392 -12.38 -13.75 -11.62
N TRP A 393 -12.36 -15.03 -11.97
CA TRP A 393 -11.29 -15.94 -11.61
C TRP A 393 -10.13 -15.76 -12.56
N ALA A 394 -8.98 -15.39 -12.00
CA ALA A 394 -7.74 -15.32 -12.73
C ALA A 394 -7.20 -16.72 -13.05
N ALA A 395 -6.32 -16.81 -14.05
CA ALA A 395 -5.62 -18.05 -14.44
C ALA A 395 -6.51 -19.22 -14.92
N ALA A 396 -7.81 -19.03 -15.12
CA ALA A 396 -8.69 -20.09 -15.62
C ALA A 396 -8.34 -20.56 -17.05
N GLY A 397 -7.70 -19.70 -17.85
CA GLY A 397 -7.12 -20.05 -19.15
C GLY A 397 -5.81 -20.85 -19.09
N GLY A 398 -5.24 -21.05 -17.90
CA GLY A 398 -4.02 -21.84 -17.69
C GLY A 398 -2.70 -21.16 -18.12
N GLU A 399 -2.70 -19.85 -18.37
CA GLU A 399 -1.48 -19.09 -18.73
C GLU A 399 -0.53 -18.91 -17.54
N PHE A 400 -1.05 -18.90 -16.32
CA PHE A 400 -0.27 -18.82 -15.08
C PHE A 400 -0.67 -19.97 -14.15
N THR A 401 0.26 -20.42 -13.31
CA THR A 401 -0.06 -21.43 -12.28
C THR A 401 -0.99 -20.85 -11.22
N TYR A 402 -0.69 -19.65 -10.74
CA TYR A 402 -1.55 -18.87 -9.84
C TYR A 402 -1.49 -17.37 -10.19
N GLN A 403 -2.59 -16.66 -9.97
CA GLN A 403 -2.64 -15.21 -9.87
C GLN A 403 -2.26 -14.77 -8.46
N HIS A 404 -1.00 -14.42 -8.26
CA HIS A 404 -0.45 -14.08 -6.96
C HIS A 404 -0.12 -12.59 -6.77
N CYS A 405 -0.51 -11.74 -7.73
CA CYS A 405 -0.46 -10.28 -7.61
C CYS A 405 -1.17 -9.76 -6.36
N LYS A 406 -0.75 -8.57 -5.91
CA LYS A 406 -1.33 -7.84 -4.76
C LYS A 406 -1.33 -6.33 -5.06
N TYR A 407 -2.20 -5.90 -5.96
CA TYR A 407 -2.27 -4.49 -6.35
C TYR A 407 -3.69 -4.00 -6.63
N ALA A 408 -3.86 -2.69 -6.58
CA ALA A 408 -5.09 -2.03 -7.00
C ALA A 408 -4.83 -0.72 -7.73
N ILE A 409 -5.76 -0.36 -8.61
CA ILE A 409 -5.80 0.89 -9.35
C ILE A 409 -7.10 1.59 -9.00
N ILE A 410 -7.01 2.84 -8.56
CA ILE A 410 -8.17 3.67 -8.20
C ILE A 410 -8.19 4.90 -9.11
N ASP A 411 -9.32 5.12 -9.77
CA ASP A 411 -9.61 6.26 -10.65
C ASP A 411 -8.57 6.49 -11.77
N ASN A 412 -7.78 5.47 -12.14
CA ASN A 412 -6.60 5.59 -13.02
C ASN A 412 -5.57 6.65 -12.56
N GLU A 413 -5.59 7.02 -11.27
CA GLU A 413 -4.74 8.05 -10.68
C GLU A 413 -3.91 7.52 -9.51
N THR A 414 -4.41 6.49 -8.81
CA THR A 414 -3.72 5.89 -7.66
C THR A 414 -3.38 4.43 -7.95
N LEU A 415 -2.15 4.05 -7.62
CA LEU A 415 -1.67 2.67 -7.66
C LEU A 415 -1.28 2.24 -6.24
N ILE A 416 -1.74 1.07 -5.82
CA ILE A 416 -1.36 0.44 -4.55
C ILE A 416 -0.67 -0.89 -4.86
N ILE A 417 0.48 -1.15 -4.24
CA ILE A 417 1.27 -2.38 -4.37
C ILE A 417 1.62 -2.88 -2.97
N SER A 418 1.57 -4.19 -2.76
CA SER A 418 1.94 -4.79 -1.48
C SER A 418 2.61 -6.16 -1.61
N SER A 419 3.34 -6.55 -0.56
CA SER A 419 3.74 -7.95 -0.34
C SER A 419 2.63 -8.80 0.27
N GLY A 420 1.71 -8.15 0.98
CA GLY A 420 0.65 -8.77 1.77
C GLY A 420 -0.66 -8.94 1.02
N ASN A 421 -1.38 -10.01 1.36
CA ASN A 421 -2.76 -10.22 0.90
C ASN A 421 -3.69 -9.14 1.44
N TRP A 422 -4.87 -8.96 0.83
CA TRP A 422 -5.90 -8.06 1.36
C TRP A 422 -6.79 -8.83 2.35
N SER A 423 -6.10 -9.36 3.37
CA SER A 423 -6.66 -10.23 4.41
C SER A 423 -6.56 -9.55 5.77
N ARG A 424 -7.26 -10.10 6.76
CA ARG A 424 -7.12 -9.62 8.14
C ARG A 424 -5.70 -9.76 8.69
N ALA A 425 -4.94 -10.76 8.26
CA ALA A 425 -3.57 -10.97 8.76
C ALA A 425 -2.60 -9.94 8.15
N SER A 426 -2.69 -9.69 6.85
CA SER A 426 -1.77 -8.78 6.16
C SER A 426 -2.23 -7.33 6.15
N CYS A 427 -3.52 -7.04 6.35
CA CYS A 427 -4.06 -5.67 6.45
C CYS A 427 -5.05 -5.59 7.63
N PRO A 428 -4.57 -5.75 8.88
CA PRO A 428 -5.41 -5.73 10.05
C PRO A 428 -5.96 -4.32 10.31
N LYS A 429 -7.25 -4.22 10.62
CA LYS A 429 -7.82 -2.99 11.16
C LYS A 429 -7.29 -2.76 12.58
N PRO A 430 -6.80 -1.56 12.92
CA PRO A 430 -6.43 -1.20 14.28
C PRO A 430 -7.58 -1.46 15.27
N GLN A 431 -7.27 -2.08 16.40
CA GLN A 431 -8.23 -2.29 17.48
C GLN A 431 -8.36 -1.04 18.34
N ASP A 432 -9.49 -0.89 19.06
CA ASP A 432 -9.78 0.28 19.91
C ASP A 432 -8.78 0.47 21.08
N ASP A 433 -7.99 -0.55 21.40
CA ASP A 433 -6.90 -0.53 22.38
C ASP A 433 -5.53 -0.13 21.80
N GLY A 434 -5.47 0.19 20.50
CA GLY A 434 -4.26 0.61 19.80
C GLY A 434 -3.39 -0.56 19.32
N ASP A 435 -3.89 -1.78 19.45
CA ASP A 435 -3.18 -3.00 19.17
C ASP A 435 -3.39 -3.48 17.72
N VAL A 436 -2.32 -3.91 17.07
CA VAL A 436 -2.31 -4.37 15.68
C VAL A 436 -1.42 -5.60 15.56
N ASP A 437 -2.01 -6.78 15.74
CA ASP A 437 -1.36 -8.04 15.42
C ASP A 437 -1.64 -8.40 13.94
N GLY A 438 -0.63 -8.83 13.21
CA GLY A 438 -0.75 -9.22 11.80
C GLY A 438 0.57 -9.72 11.24
N ASN A 439 0.62 -9.98 9.95
CA ASN A 439 1.83 -10.35 9.25
C ASN A 439 2.71 -9.11 9.05
N ARG A 440 4.03 -9.33 8.98
CA ARG A 440 4.93 -8.32 8.42
C ARG A 440 4.77 -8.29 6.91
N ASP A 441 4.38 -7.13 6.38
CA ASP A 441 4.25 -6.86 4.94
C ASP A 441 4.61 -5.41 4.62
N TRP A 442 5.17 -5.16 3.44
CA TRP A 442 5.48 -3.82 2.94
C TRP A 442 4.48 -3.37 1.88
N TRP A 443 4.17 -2.08 1.85
CA TRP A 443 3.15 -1.50 0.97
C TRP A 443 3.54 -0.11 0.49
N ILE A 444 3.25 0.17 -0.77
CA ILE A 444 3.41 1.51 -1.33
C ILE A 444 2.13 1.93 -2.05
N LEU A 445 1.67 3.13 -1.75
CA LEU A 445 0.61 3.83 -2.48
C LEU A 445 1.26 4.96 -3.26
N ILE A 446 0.92 5.10 -4.54
CA ILE A 446 1.41 6.15 -5.42
C ILE A 446 0.21 6.91 -5.94
N ASN A 447 0.16 8.22 -5.73
CA ASN A 447 -0.96 9.06 -6.11
C ASN A 447 -0.55 10.10 -7.17
N ASN A 448 -1.37 10.26 -8.21
CA ASN A 448 -1.18 11.33 -9.19
C ASN A 448 -1.70 12.69 -8.69
N LYS A 449 -2.54 12.71 -7.65
CA LYS A 449 -2.89 13.94 -6.95
C LYS A 449 -1.69 14.32 -6.09
N VAL A 450 -0.77 15.09 -6.66
CA VAL A 450 0.17 15.87 -5.84
C VAL A 450 -0.71 16.65 -4.89
N SER A 451 -0.67 16.30 -3.61
CA SER A 451 -1.36 17.06 -2.59
C SER A 451 -0.90 18.51 -2.78
N GLU A 452 -1.80 19.43 -3.16
CA GLU A 452 -1.46 20.84 -3.17
C GLU A 452 -0.93 21.12 -1.77
N VAL A 453 0.39 21.37 -1.66
CA VAL A 453 1.00 21.71 -0.40
C VAL A 453 0.23 22.95 0.07
N GLN A 454 -0.69 22.75 1.01
CA GLN A 454 -1.17 23.84 1.83
C GLN A 454 0.03 24.23 2.67
N THR A 455 0.89 25.06 2.09
CA THR A 455 1.84 25.83 2.87
C THR A 455 0.99 26.45 3.98
N PRO A 456 1.29 26.16 5.26
CA PRO A 456 0.64 26.89 6.33
C PRO A 456 0.88 28.35 5.98
N VAL A 457 -0.19 29.10 5.72
CA VAL A 457 -0.06 30.54 5.58
C VAL A 457 0.43 31.00 6.95
N GLU A 458 1.74 31.15 7.10
CA GLU A 458 2.26 31.84 8.25
C GLU A 458 1.68 33.24 8.17
N TRP A 459 0.81 33.57 9.13
CA TRP A 459 0.19 34.88 9.27
C TRP A 459 1.21 36.02 9.48
N THR A 460 2.51 35.71 9.50
CA THR A 460 3.63 36.63 9.66
C THR A 460 3.87 37.46 8.39
N ASP A 461 3.58 36.94 7.18
CA ASP A 461 3.80 37.68 5.93
C ASP A 461 2.70 38.71 5.61
N LEU A 462 1.50 38.56 6.19
CA LEU A 462 0.43 39.56 6.07
C LEU A 462 0.65 40.81 6.94
N LEU A 463 1.50 40.72 7.96
CA LEU A 463 1.82 41.87 8.83
C LEU A 463 2.93 42.76 8.26
N LEU A 464 3.83 42.24 7.43
CA LEU A 464 4.89 43.05 6.83
C LEU A 464 4.41 43.93 5.67
N TYR A 465 3.34 43.56 4.98
CA TYR A 465 2.85 44.34 3.83
C TYR A 465 2.06 45.62 4.21
N TYR A 466 1.75 45.83 5.48
CA TYR A 466 1.02 47.01 5.97
C TYR A 466 1.88 48.04 6.72
N ILE A 467 3.21 47.88 6.75
CA ILE A 467 4.11 48.85 7.39
C ILE A 467 5.05 49.47 6.35
N LEU A 468 4.52 50.42 5.59
CA LEU A 468 5.31 51.51 5.00
C LEU A 468 4.67 52.86 5.40
N PRO A 469 5.48 53.91 5.61
CA PRO A 469 5.21 54.95 6.58
C PRO A 469 4.43 56.11 5.97
N GLY A 470 3.30 56.48 6.57
CA GLY A 470 2.60 57.70 6.20
C GLY A 470 1.25 57.85 6.87
N LEU A 471 1.24 58.66 7.94
CA LEU A 471 0.08 59.21 8.65
C LEU A 471 -0.80 58.22 9.46
N GLY A 472 -0.77 58.40 10.79
CA GLY A 472 -1.94 58.12 11.63
C GLY A 472 -1.84 56.96 12.60
N VAL A 473 -0.76 56.88 13.40
CA VAL A 473 -0.82 56.20 14.70
C VAL A 473 -1.88 56.90 15.56
N VAL A 474 -2.89 56.16 16.05
CA VAL A 474 -3.45 56.25 17.43
C VAL A 474 -4.68 55.34 17.68
N ILE A 475 -5.39 54.76 16.70
CA ILE A 475 -6.69 54.10 17.02
C ILE A 475 -6.69 52.55 17.06
N LEU A 476 -5.67 51.85 16.55
CA LEU A 476 -5.75 50.38 16.41
C LEU A 476 -5.12 49.53 17.52
N VAL A 477 -4.61 50.13 18.61
CA VAL A 477 -4.08 49.36 19.75
C VAL A 477 -5.19 48.91 20.71
N GLY A 478 -6.37 49.54 20.68
CA GLY A 478 -7.48 49.23 21.59
C GLY A 478 -8.33 48.01 21.21
N VAL A 479 -8.33 47.59 19.94
CA VAL A 479 -9.20 46.49 19.46
C VAL A 479 -8.52 45.13 19.57
N GLY A 480 -7.19 45.06 19.38
CA GLY A 480 -6.43 43.82 19.52
C GLY A 480 -6.42 43.25 20.95
N TYR A 481 -6.40 44.12 21.97
CA TYR A 481 -6.37 43.68 23.37
C TYR A 481 -7.72 43.11 23.86
N LEU A 482 -8.85 43.48 23.23
CA LEU A 482 -10.17 43.01 23.65
C LEU A 482 -10.52 41.62 23.08
N ILE A 483 -9.91 41.22 21.96
CA ILE A 483 -10.20 39.93 21.29
C ILE A 483 -9.45 38.77 21.96
N VAL A 484 -8.24 39.01 22.46
CA VAL A 484 -7.44 37.97 23.15
C VAL A 484 -8.07 37.56 24.49
N LYS A 485 -8.85 38.43 25.15
CA LYS A 485 -9.48 38.13 26.44
C LYS A 485 -10.87 37.46 26.35
N LEU A 486 -11.37 37.23 25.14
CA LEU A 486 -12.63 36.53 24.90
C LEU A 486 -12.43 35.06 24.46
N PHE A 487 -11.18 34.63 24.27
CA PHE A 487 -10.82 33.27 23.82
C PHE A 487 -9.74 32.57 24.68
N THR A 488 -9.44 33.11 25.86
CA THR A 488 -8.79 32.42 27.00
C THR A 488 -9.73 32.48 28.19
#